data_AF-A0A354M671-F1
#
_entry.id   AF-A0A354M671-F1
#
_cell.length_a   1.000
_cell.length_b   1.000
_cell.length_c   1.000
_cell.angle_alpha   90.00
_cell.angle_beta   90.00
_cell.angle_gamma   90.00
#
_symmetry.space_group_name_H-M   'P 1'
#
loop_
_entity.id
_entity.type
_entity.pdbx_description
1 polymer ?
#
loop_
_entity_poly.entity_id
_entity_poly.type
_entity_poly.pdbx_seq_one_letter_code
_entity_poly.pdbx_strand_id
1 'polypeptide(L)'
;SNYSFGEGGAGAFSDGKLYTRSKKRGSVDRILNIFCQHGADTSILADAHPHIGTDKLPVVIENIRKQIEKSGGEIHFETRMDKLLIKNDEIIGVETQNGKEFHAPVILATGHSARDVYYHLYESGIELESKGFAVGVRLE
;
A
#
# COMPACT_ATOMS: atom_id res chain seq x y z
N SER A 1 -10.35 -10.05 -4.71
CA SER A 1 -10.28 -8.60 -4.98
C SER A 1 -11.50 -7.91 -4.39
N ASN A 2 -11.33 -6.79 -3.69
CA ASN A 2 -12.43 -5.97 -3.15
C ASN A 2 -11.94 -4.53 -2.91
N TYR A 3 -12.77 -3.66 -2.31
CA TYR A 3 -12.42 -2.26 -2.03
C TYR A 3 -11.11 -2.06 -1.24
N SER A 4 -10.68 -3.02 -0.42
CA SER A 4 -9.42 -2.95 0.34
C SER A 4 -8.23 -3.57 -0.39
N PHE A 5 -8.46 -4.50 -1.33
CA PHE A 5 -7.43 -5.35 -1.91
C PHE A 5 -7.49 -5.35 -3.44
N GLY A 6 -6.41 -4.87 -4.05
CA GLY A 6 -6.22 -4.78 -5.49
C GLY A 6 -5.07 -3.82 -5.81
N GLU A 7 -4.85 -3.56 -7.10
CA GLU A 7 -3.94 -2.52 -7.55
C GLU A 7 -4.34 -1.15 -6.94
N GLY A 8 -3.38 -0.42 -6.36
CA GLY A 8 -3.64 0.85 -5.66
C GLY A 8 -4.27 0.73 -4.27
N GLY A 9 -4.58 -0.49 -3.80
CA GLY A 9 -5.12 -0.76 -2.47
C GLY A 9 -6.41 -0.01 -2.18
N ALA A 10 -6.66 0.30 -0.90
CA ALA A 10 -7.88 1.01 -0.47
C ALA A 10 -8.02 2.44 -1.06
N GLY A 11 -6.93 3.03 -1.56
CA GLY A 11 -6.96 4.34 -2.18
C GLY A 11 -7.62 4.36 -3.56
N ALA A 12 -7.57 3.24 -4.30
CA ALA A 12 -7.99 3.17 -5.71
C ALA A 12 -9.47 3.52 -5.94
N PHE A 13 -10.34 3.23 -4.97
CA PHE A 13 -11.78 3.51 -5.04
C PHE A 13 -12.19 4.72 -4.18
N SER A 14 -11.28 5.65 -3.98
CA SER A 14 -11.51 6.87 -3.20
C SER A 14 -11.51 8.11 -4.08
N ASP A 15 -12.01 9.22 -3.53
CA ASP A 15 -11.90 10.57 -4.10
C ASP A 15 -10.44 11.05 -4.29
N GLY A 16 -9.46 10.27 -3.78
CA GLY A 16 -8.04 10.53 -4.02
C GLY A 16 -7.54 11.79 -3.33
N LYS A 17 -8.09 12.13 -2.15
CA LYS A 17 -7.68 13.29 -1.34
C LYS A 17 -6.24 13.10 -0.84
N LEU A 18 -5.37 14.05 -1.14
CA LEU A 18 -3.93 13.97 -0.90
C LEU A 18 -3.50 14.81 0.31
N TYR A 19 -4.11 14.56 1.47
CA TYR A 19 -3.68 15.18 2.72
C TYR A 19 -3.25 14.12 3.74
N THR A 20 -2.28 14.49 4.57
CA THR A 20 -1.82 13.64 5.68
C THR A 20 -1.74 14.45 6.96
N ARG A 21 -2.29 13.87 8.03
CA ARG A 21 -2.15 14.42 9.40
C ARG A 21 -0.93 13.84 10.11
N SER A 22 -0.19 12.91 9.48
CA SER A 22 1.00 12.33 10.07
C SER A 22 2.11 13.38 10.15
N LYS A 23 2.69 13.51 11.35
CA LYS A 23 3.90 14.31 11.57
C LYS A 23 5.18 13.52 11.23
N LYS A 24 5.12 12.17 11.27
CA LYS A 24 6.21 11.28 10.90
C LYS A 24 6.03 10.87 9.43
N ARG A 25 6.53 11.70 8.51
CA ARG A 25 6.39 11.51 7.06
C ARG A 25 7.62 12.01 6.31
N GLY A 26 7.83 11.48 5.10
CA GLY A 26 8.77 12.03 4.14
C GLY A 26 8.24 13.31 3.47
N SER A 27 8.95 13.76 2.43
CA SER A 27 8.54 14.92 1.62
C SER A 27 7.22 14.64 0.90
N VAL A 28 6.18 15.42 1.22
CA VAL A 28 4.90 15.38 0.49
C VAL A 28 5.07 15.92 -0.92
N ASP A 29 5.82 17.00 -1.09
CA ASP A 29 6.08 17.60 -2.40
C ASP A 29 6.69 16.60 -3.37
N ARG A 30 7.61 15.76 -2.91
CA ARG A 30 8.18 14.68 -3.73
C ARG A 30 7.10 13.71 -4.21
N ILE A 31 6.17 13.31 -3.34
CA ILE A 31 5.09 12.38 -3.69
C ILE A 31 4.11 13.04 -4.68
N LEU A 32 3.75 14.31 -4.47
CA LEU A 32 2.88 15.04 -5.40
C LEU A 32 3.52 15.16 -6.78
N ASN A 33 4.82 15.47 -6.85
CA ASN A 33 5.56 15.49 -8.12
C ASN A 33 5.59 14.13 -8.80
N ILE A 34 5.78 13.03 -8.06
CA ILE A 34 5.70 11.67 -8.61
C ILE A 34 4.31 11.40 -9.21
N PHE A 35 3.23 11.79 -8.52
CA PHE A 35 1.89 11.66 -9.10
C PHE A 35 1.75 12.44 -10.41
N CYS A 36 2.24 13.68 -10.47
CA CYS A 36 2.20 14.47 -11.72
C CYS A 36 3.02 13.82 -12.84
N GLN A 37 4.20 13.27 -12.53
CA GLN A 37 5.03 12.53 -13.50
C GLN A 37 4.31 11.32 -14.10
N HIS A 38 3.34 10.75 -13.37
CA HIS A 38 2.56 9.60 -13.79
C HIS A 38 1.14 9.93 -14.24
N GLY A 39 0.83 11.20 -14.48
CA GLY A 39 -0.42 11.63 -15.14
C GLY A 39 -1.44 12.31 -14.23
N ALA A 40 -1.11 12.61 -12.98
CA ALA A 40 -1.94 13.49 -12.17
C ALA A 40 -1.81 14.95 -12.65
N ASP A 41 -2.88 15.72 -12.45
CA ASP A 41 -2.91 17.13 -12.85
C ASP A 41 -1.89 17.96 -12.03
N THR A 42 -1.17 18.88 -12.65
CA THR A 42 -0.17 19.70 -11.95
C THR A 42 -0.78 20.68 -10.94
N SER A 43 -2.09 20.95 -11.04
CA SER A 43 -2.83 21.74 -10.05
C SER A 43 -2.70 21.19 -8.62
N ILE A 44 -2.48 19.88 -8.44
CA ILE A 44 -2.31 19.28 -7.10
C ILE A 44 -1.07 19.81 -6.35
N LEU A 45 -0.12 20.45 -7.05
CA LEU A 45 1.09 21.02 -6.45
C LEU A 45 0.83 22.39 -5.79
N ALA A 46 -0.25 23.07 -6.19
CA ALA A 46 -0.59 24.42 -5.70
C ALA A 46 -1.86 24.44 -4.86
N ASP A 47 -2.74 23.44 -5.02
CA ASP A 47 -3.98 23.36 -4.25
C ASP A 47 -3.72 23.14 -2.75
N ALA A 48 -4.47 23.84 -1.90
CA ALA A 48 -4.44 23.68 -0.46
C ALA A 48 -5.07 22.34 -0.02
N HIS A 49 -6.02 21.81 -0.81
CA HIS A 49 -6.70 20.54 -0.54
C HIS A 49 -6.68 19.64 -1.79
N PRO A 50 -5.48 19.20 -2.22
CA PRO A 50 -5.31 18.50 -3.49
C PRO A 50 -6.05 17.16 -3.51
N HIS A 51 -6.60 16.83 -4.66
CA HIS A 51 -7.24 15.55 -4.95
C HIS A 51 -6.97 15.12 -6.40
N ILE A 52 -6.80 13.83 -6.63
CA ILE A 52 -6.57 13.28 -7.99
C ILE A 52 -7.93 13.03 -8.69
N GLY A 53 -8.95 12.67 -7.92
CA GLY A 53 -10.24 12.23 -8.42
C GLY A 53 -10.26 10.75 -8.79
N THR A 54 -11.42 10.11 -8.58
CA THR A 54 -11.62 8.67 -8.77
C THR A 54 -11.30 8.18 -10.18
N ASP A 55 -11.59 8.98 -11.22
CA ASP A 55 -11.40 8.54 -12.61
C ASP A 55 -9.94 8.58 -13.06
N LYS A 56 -9.13 9.48 -12.50
CA LYS A 56 -7.72 9.64 -12.86
C LYS A 56 -6.81 8.71 -12.07
N LEU A 57 -7.17 8.39 -10.84
CA LEU A 57 -6.30 7.62 -9.94
C LEU A 57 -5.92 6.23 -10.51
N PRO A 58 -6.84 5.43 -11.09
CA PRO A 58 -6.48 4.16 -11.73
C PRO A 58 -5.38 4.30 -12.79
N VAL A 59 -5.48 5.32 -13.65
CA VAL A 59 -4.49 5.59 -14.70
C VAL A 59 -3.14 5.98 -14.10
N VAL A 60 -3.13 6.82 -13.06
CA VAL A 60 -1.89 7.22 -12.37
C VAL A 60 -1.20 6.00 -11.74
N ILE A 61 -1.96 5.13 -11.07
CA ILE A 61 -1.40 3.91 -10.46
C ILE A 61 -0.88 2.95 -11.54
N GLU A 62 -1.63 2.77 -12.63
CA GLU A 62 -1.20 1.93 -13.75
C GLU A 62 0.13 2.42 -14.35
N ASN A 63 0.30 3.74 -14.48
CA ASN A 63 1.54 4.34 -14.96
C ASN A 63 2.71 4.15 -14.00
N ILE A 64 2.46 4.22 -12.68
CA ILE A 64 3.46 3.89 -11.66
C ILE A 64 3.88 2.42 -11.77
N ARG A 65 2.92 1.50 -11.88
CA ARG A 65 3.20 0.07 -12.10
C ARG A 65 4.08 -0.15 -13.33
N LYS A 66 3.69 0.42 -14.48
CA LYS A 66 4.46 0.33 -15.72
C LYS A 66 5.88 0.88 -15.56
N GLN A 67 6.06 1.92 -14.76
CA GLN A 67 7.40 2.45 -14.47
C GLN A 67 8.24 1.49 -13.62
N ILE A 68 7.64 0.85 -12.61
CA ILE A 68 8.30 -0.18 -11.80
C ILE A 68 8.77 -1.34 -12.69
N GLU A 69 7.88 -1.85 -13.56
CA GLU A 69 8.18 -2.91 -14.53
C GLU A 69 9.31 -2.51 -15.49
N LYS A 70 9.25 -1.31 -16.06
CA LYS A 70 10.32 -0.77 -16.93
C LYS A 70 11.66 -0.62 -16.21
N SER A 71 11.64 -0.44 -14.89
CA SER A 71 12.84 -0.31 -14.07
C SER A 71 13.39 -1.67 -13.61
N GLY A 72 12.81 -2.79 -14.07
CA GLY A 72 13.23 -4.15 -13.74
C GLY A 72 12.57 -4.72 -12.48
N GLY A 73 11.61 -4.02 -11.88
CA GLY A 73 10.79 -4.55 -10.80
C GLY A 73 9.73 -5.51 -11.32
N GLU A 74 9.28 -6.42 -10.47
CA GLU A 74 8.20 -7.36 -10.78
C GLU A 74 6.98 -7.10 -9.92
N ILE A 75 5.79 -7.23 -10.50
CA ILE A 75 4.51 -7.07 -9.81
C ILE A 75 3.68 -8.32 -10.03
N HIS A 76 3.45 -9.06 -8.94
CA HIS A 76 2.70 -10.32 -8.94
C HIS A 76 1.30 -10.05 -8.38
N PHE A 77 0.32 -9.90 -9.28
CA PHE A 77 -1.09 -9.82 -8.88
C PHE A 77 -1.63 -11.18 -8.42
N GLU A 78 -2.75 -11.15 -7.70
CA GLU A 78 -3.43 -12.37 -7.19
C GLU A 78 -2.50 -13.30 -6.40
N THR A 79 -1.46 -12.72 -5.80
CA THR A 79 -0.39 -13.43 -5.11
C THR A 79 -0.38 -12.95 -3.66
N ARG A 80 -1.14 -13.63 -2.81
CA ARG A 80 -1.17 -13.34 -1.37
C ARG A 80 0.02 -14.02 -0.68
N MET A 81 0.66 -13.29 0.23
CA MET A 81 1.61 -13.85 1.20
C MET A 81 0.83 -14.55 2.32
N ASP A 82 1.16 -15.81 2.59
CA ASP A 82 0.54 -16.60 3.66
C ASP A 82 1.51 -16.82 4.83
N LYS A 83 2.84 -16.81 4.60
CA LYS A 83 3.83 -16.96 5.68
C LYS A 83 5.06 -16.08 5.47
N LEU A 84 5.64 -15.67 6.60
CA LEU A 84 7.01 -15.15 6.68
C LEU A 84 8.00 -16.31 6.86
N LEU A 85 9.08 -16.31 6.08
CA LEU A 85 10.18 -17.25 6.24
C LEU A 85 11.18 -16.67 7.23
N ILE A 86 11.35 -17.32 8.38
CA ILE A 86 12.18 -16.84 9.49
C ILE A 86 13.33 -17.83 9.73
N LYS A 87 14.56 -17.31 9.82
CA LYS A 87 15.76 -18.09 10.12
C LYS A 87 16.64 -17.30 11.07
N ASN A 88 17.01 -17.89 12.21
CA ASN A 88 17.86 -17.25 13.23
C ASN A 88 17.35 -15.86 13.64
N ASP A 89 16.05 -15.74 13.92
CA ASP A 89 15.35 -14.48 14.25
C ASP A 89 15.38 -13.39 13.15
N GLU A 90 15.70 -13.76 11.91
CA GLU A 90 15.68 -12.86 10.76
C GLU A 90 14.64 -13.30 9.73
N ILE A 91 13.86 -12.35 9.20
CA ILE A 91 12.97 -12.60 8.07
C ILE A 91 13.79 -12.62 6.79
N ILE A 92 13.83 -13.78 6.14
CA ILE A 92 14.60 -14.02 4.91
C ILE A 92 13.73 -14.06 3.65
N GLY A 93 12.41 -14.00 3.80
CA GLY A 93 11.50 -14.08 2.67
C GLY A 93 10.05 -14.31 3.04
N VAL A 94 9.26 -14.67 2.03
CA VAL A 94 7.82 -14.96 2.14
C VAL A 94 7.44 -16.22 1.37
N GLU A 95 6.44 -16.94 1.87
CA GLU A 95 5.73 -18.00 1.17
C GLU A 95 4.33 -17.49 0.79
N THR A 96 3.91 -17.75 -0.44
CA THR A 96 2.60 -17.35 -0.95
C THR A 96 1.54 -18.43 -0.78
N GLN A 97 0.27 -18.07 -1.03
CA GLN A 97 -0.88 -18.98 -1.00
C GLN A 97 -0.76 -20.25 -1.87
N ASN A 98 0.17 -20.30 -2.82
CA ASN A 98 0.41 -21.45 -3.70
C ASN A 98 1.72 -22.19 -3.37
N GLY A 99 2.35 -21.89 -2.24
CA GLY A 99 3.61 -22.50 -1.80
C GLY A 99 4.85 -21.97 -2.52
N LYS A 100 4.72 -20.93 -3.35
CA LYS A 100 5.88 -20.28 -3.98
C LYS A 100 6.60 -19.43 -2.94
N GLU A 101 7.92 -19.55 -2.90
CA GLU A 101 8.78 -18.77 -2.01
C GLU A 101 9.48 -17.63 -2.75
N PHE A 102 9.64 -16.51 -2.05
CA PHE A 102 10.49 -15.39 -2.48
C PHE A 102 11.47 -15.06 -1.34
N HIS A 103 12.77 -15.19 -1.60
CA HIS A 103 13.85 -14.97 -0.62
C HIS A 103 14.46 -13.57 -0.80
N ALA A 104 14.13 -12.64 0.10
CA ALA A 104 14.59 -11.25 0.11
C ALA A 104 14.20 -10.55 1.43
N PRO A 105 14.81 -9.39 1.75
CA PRO A 105 14.29 -8.50 2.78
C PRO A 105 12.83 -8.10 2.51
N VAL A 106 12.01 -8.08 3.55
CA VAL A 106 10.56 -7.91 3.44
C VAL A 106 10.10 -6.56 3.99
N ILE A 107 9.25 -5.87 3.23
CA ILE A 107 8.50 -4.69 3.69
C ILE A 107 7.02 -5.07 3.77
N LEU A 108 6.42 -4.95 4.96
CA LEU A 108 4.98 -5.11 5.15
C LEU A 108 4.25 -3.78 4.94
N ALA A 109 3.58 -3.66 3.80
CA ALA A 109 2.75 -2.51 3.43
C ALA A 109 1.30 -2.95 3.09
N THR A 110 0.75 -3.85 3.91
CA THR A 110 -0.48 -4.64 3.61
C THR A 110 -1.80 -3.93 3.92
N GLY A 111 -1.74 -2.75 4.56
CA GLY A 111 -2.92 -2.02 5.02
C GLY A 111 -3.60 -2.68 6.24
N HIS A 112 -4.42 -1.92 6.95
CA HIS A 112 -5.01 -2.36 8.23
C HIS A 112 -6.10 -3.43 8.08
N SER A 113 -6.60 -3.67 6.87
CA SER A 113 -7.62 -4.69 6.60
C SER A 113 -7.05 -6.11 6.51
N ALA A 114 -5.72 -6.28 6.42
CA ALA A 114 -5.04 -7.57 6.30
C ALA A 114 -4.96 -8.31 7.64
N ARG A 115 -6.12 -8.73 8.17
CA ARG A 115 -6.25 -9.42 9.46
C ARG A 115 -5.47 -10.72 9.56
N ASP A 116 -5.44 -11.47 8.47
CA ASP A 116 -4.62 -12.67 8.29
C ASP A 116 -3.14 -12.44 8.58
N VAL A 117 -2.58 -11.32 8.09
CA VAL A 117 -1.19 -10.95 8.37
C VAL A 117 -0.98 -10.70 9.87
N TYR A 118 -1.90 -10.02 10.55
CA TYR A 118 -1.79 -9.80 12.00
C TYR A 118 -1.85 -11.11 12.80
N TYR A 119 -2.70 -12.06 12.40
CA TYR A 119 -2.74 -13.38 13.02
C TYR A 119 -1.42 -14.13 12.81
N HIS A 120 -0.88 -14.12 11.58
CA HIS A 120 0.40 -14.76 11.29
C HIS A 120 1.55 -14.15 12.10
N LEU A 121 1.59 -12.81 12.23
CA LEU A 121 2.58 -12.12 13.06
C LEU A 121 2.49 -12.55 14.52
N TYR A 122 1.28 -12.62 15.07
CA TYR A 122 1.03 -13.07 16.44
C TYR A 122 1.46 -14.53 16.65
N GLU A 123 1.08 -15.43 15.74
CA GLU A 123 1.45 -16.85 15.78
C GLU A 123 2.97 -17.07 15.63
N SER A 124 3.64 -16.18 14.90
CA SER A 124 5.11 -16.20 14.72
C SER A 124 5.87 -15.57 15.90
N GLY A 125 5.18 -15.14 16.96
CA GLY A 125 5.81 -14.52 18.13
C GLY A 125 6.37 -13.11 17.87
N ILE A 126 5.96 -12.46 16.78
CA ILE A 126 6.37 -11.08 16.47
C ILE A 126 5.55 -10.13 17.35
N GLU A 127 6.22 -9.16 17.97
CA GLU A 127 5.60 -8.20 18.87
C GLU A 127 4.53 -7.37 18.15
N LEU A 128 3.33 -7.33 18.73
CA LEU A 128 2.21 -6.52 18.27
C LEU A 128 1.72 -5.66 19.42
N GLU A 129 1.57 -4.36 19.17
CA GLU A 129 1.01 -3.41 20.14
C GLU A 129 -0.39 -2.97 19.72
N SER A 130 -1.32 -3.00 20.67
CA SER A 130 -2.68 -2.49 20.45
C SER A 130 -2.67 -0.98 20.22
N LYS A 131 -3.37 -0.51 19.19
CA LYS A 131 -3.51 0.92 18.86
C LYS A 131 -4.98 1.32 18.84
N GLY A 132 -5.32 2.35 19.59
CA GLY A 132 -6.67 2.92 19.56
C GLY A 132 -7.07 3.39 18.16
N PHE A 133 -8.32 3.18 17.80
CA PHE A 133 -8.89 3.59 16.51
C PHE A 133 -10.29 4.17 16.69
N ALA A 134 -10.77 4.91 15.69
CA ALA A 134 -12.09 5.54 15.69
C ALA A 134 -13.12 4.64 14.99
N VAL A 135 -14.34 4.58 15.55
CA VAL A 135 -15.51 3.91 14.97
C VAL A 135 -16.68 4.88 15.01
N GLY A 136 -17.51 4.87 13.97
CA GLY A 136 -18.68 5.71 13.86
C GLY A 136 -19.57 5.29 12.69
N VAL A 137 -20.56 6.11 12.38
CA VAL A 137 -21.49 5.90 11.27
C VAL A 137 -21.29 6.98 10.20
N ARG A 138 -21.51 6.63 8.94
CA ARG A 138 -21.60 7.61 7.85
C ARG A 138 -23.02 8.16 7.85
N LEU A 139 -23.16 9.46 8.04
CA LEU A 139 -24.44 10.15 7.91
C LEU A 139 -24.58 10.62 6.46
N GLU A 140 -25.72 10.34 5.85
CA GLU A 140 -26.09 10.75 4.50
C GLU A 140 -27.20 11.79 4.56
#